data_AF-A0A167TQA3-F1
#
_entry.id   AF-A0A167TQA3-F1
#
_cell.length_a   1.000
_cell.length_b   1.000
_cell.length_c   1.000
_cell.angle_alpha   90.00
_cell.angle_beta   90.00
_cell.angle_gamma   90.00
#
_symmetry.space_group_name_H-M   'P 1'
#
loop_
_entity.id
_entity.type
_entity.pdbx_description
1 polymer ?
#
loop_
_entity_poly.entity_id
_entity_poly.type
_entity_poly.pdbx_seq_one_letter_code
_entity_poly.pdbx_strand_id
1 'polypeptide(L)'
;MTLNTIKLGEDDFTFDRTSVPDPPAIHFSENLTQLFAHWHCSDLLKINGRGIPIKYWSLIYQSKHGDKVGAWAKLRGPWGIYKFLVEERERYSTEATFWAAYSIDGVHMTQTQILARMAKARSSQAAQDVQDAMHFFNNDLAHPDADSYFTYKKLGHIVLLTKPADISKRWRALLTNNPVIALRWALIRDAECAQNTAALVSINA
;
A
#
# COMPACT_ATOMS: atom_id res chain seq x y z
N MET A 1 16.94 28.22 19.24
CA MET A 1 17.32 26.82 18.98
C MET A 1 16.12 25.97 19.37
N THR A 2 15.51 25.29 18.41
CA THR A 2 14.30 24.49 18.66
C THR A 2 14.66 23.05 18.35
N LEU A 3 15.12 22.35 19.38
CA LEU A 3 15.51 20.95 19.26
C LEU A 3 14.29 20.07 19.07
N ASN A 4 14.41 19.09 18.17
CA ASN A 4 13.43 18.04 17.97
C ASN A 4 14.13 16.69 17.96
N THR A 5 13.47 15.69 18.55
CA THR A 5 13.97 14.30 18.59
C THR A 5 12.99 13.40 17.85
N ILE A 6 13.51 12.61 16.92
CA ILE A 6 12.75 11.62 16.16
C ILE A 6 13.42 10.25 16.25
N LYS A 7 12.66 9.20 15.95
CA LYS A 7 13.19 7.84 15.82
C LYS A 7 13.65 7.56 14.38
N LEU A 8 14.91 7.17 14.23
CA LEU A 8 15.48 6.67 12.98
C LEU A 8 15.76 5.17 13.11
N GLY A 9 14.68 4.37 13.11
CA GLY A 9 14.75 2.97 13.51
C GLY A 9 14.65 2.90 15.03
N GLU A 10 15.59 2.22 15.67
CA GLU A 10 15.66 2.14 17.14
C GLU A 10 16.33 3.38 17.77
N ASP A 11 17.15 4.09 16.99
CA ASP A 11 17.94 5.24 17.47
C ASP A 11 17.08 6.50 17.66
N ASP A 12 17.29 7.19 18.77
CA ASP A 12 16.88 8.59 18.92
C ASP A 12 17.86 9.50 18.18
N PHE A 13 17.31 10.41 17.37
CA PHE A 13 18.07 11.41 16.62
C PHE A 13 17.55 12.80 16.93
N THR A 14 18.39 13.61 17.57
CA THR A 14 18.10 15.00 17.92
C THR A 14 18.75 15.95 16.93
N PHE A 15 17.98 16.91 16.42
CA PHE A 15 18.45 17.95 15.52
C PHE A 15 17.79 19.30 15.81
N ASP A 16 18.44 20.38 15.40
CA ASP A 16 17.85 21.72 15.45
C ASP A 16 16.94 21.92 14.23
N ARG A 17 15.68 22.26 14.47
CA ARG A 17 14.69 22.43 13.40
C ARG A 17 15.05 23.56 12.44
N THR A 18 15.77 24.57 12.92
CA THR A 18 16.17 25.72 12.11
C THR A 18 17.37 25.44 11.21
N SER A 19 18.13 24.37 11.50
CA SER A 19 19.31 23.97 10.71
C SER A 19 19.01 22.92 9.64
N VAL A 20 17.75 22.49 9.50
CA VAL A 20 17.35 21.50 8.48
C VAL A 20 17.50 22.14 7.09
N PRO A 21 18.24 21.53 6.15
CA PRO A 21 18.39 22.06 4.80
C PRO A 21 17.11 21.89 3.98
N ASP A 22 17.03 22.60 2.85
CA ASP A 22 15.94 22.36 1.91
C ASP A 22 15.93 20.92 1.39
N PRO A 23 14.74 20.36 1.09
CA PRO A 23 14.64 19.07 0.44
C PRO A 23 15.54 18.98 -0.80
N PRO A 24 16.30 17.88 -0.96
CA PRO A 24 17.04 17.64 -2.19
C PRO A 24 16.10 17.62 -3.41
N ALA A 25 16.47 18.33 -4.47
CA ALA A 25 15.72 18.38 -5.73
C ALA A 25 16.01 17.15 -6.61
N ILE A 26 15.68 15.96 -6.10
CA ILE A 26 16.00 14.68 -6.73
C ILE A 26 14.72 13.96 -7.16
N HIS A 27 14.75 13.37 -8.35
CA HIS A 27 13.67 12.58 -8.90
C HIS A 27 14.19 11.20 -9.34
N PHE A 28 13.50 10.15 -8.90
CA PHE A 28 13.87 8.76 -9.20
C PHE A 28 13.05 8.11 -10.32
N SER A 29 12.28 8.89 -11.09
CA SER A 29 11.40 8.35 -12.13
C SER A 29 12.10 7.50 -13.19
N GLU A 30 13.39 7.76 -13.42
CA GLU A 30 14.23 7.05 -14.39
C GLU A 30 15.25 6.12 -13.72
N ASN A 31 15.34 6.10 -12.39
CA ASN A 31 16.35 5.31 -11.68
C ASN A 31 15.79 4.75 -10.36
N LEU A 32 14.95 3.72 -10.49
CA LEU A 32 14.34 3.05 -9.35
C LEU A 32 15.34 2.26 -8.52
N THR A 33 16.41 1.73 -9.12
CA THR A 33 17.50 1.07 -8.38
C THR A 33 18.14 2.00 -7.36
N GLN A 34 18.44 3.25 -7.73
CA GLN A 34 18.95 4.23 -6.78
C GLN A 34 17.91 4.59 -5.71
N LEU A 35 16.62 4.65 -6.07
CA LEU A 35 15.58 4.85 -5.06
C LEU A 35 15.60 3.73 -4.01
N PHE A 36 15.67 2.47 -4.44
CA PHE A 36 15.68 1.32 -3.53
C PHE A 36 16.88 1.36 -2.59
N ALA A 37 18.06 1.75 -3.07
CA ALA A 37 19.24 1.95 -2.23
C ALA A 37 19.04 3.10 -1.23
N HIS A 38 18.65 4.28 -1.72
CA HIS A 38 18.47 5.49 -0.90
C HIS A 38 17.30 5.44 0.08
N TRP A 39 16.36 4.52 -0.12
CA TRP A 39 15.26 4.34 0.81
C TRP A 39 15.73 3.92 2.20
N HIS A 40 16.72 3.02 2.27
CA HIS A 40 17.25 2.48 3.54
C HIS A 40 18.53 3.17 3.99
N CYS A 41 19.38 3.61 3.07
CA CYS A 41 20.66 4.25 3.37
C CYS A 41 20.90 5.41 2.40
N SER A 42 20.94 6.64 2.89
CA SER A 42 21.07 7.81 2.01
C SER A 42 21.88 8.92 2.64
N ASP A 43 22.71 9.51 1.79
CA ASP A 43 23.51 10.70 2.04
C ASP A 43 22.98 11.94 1.31
N LEU A 44 21.83 11.81 0.63
CA LEU A 44 21.23 12.90 -0.14
C LEU A 44 20.75 14.05 0.75
N LEU A 45 20.28 13.71 1.96
CA LEU A 45 19.97 14.66 3.01
C LEU A 45 20.92 14.41 4.17
N LYS A 46 21.70 15.41 4.57
CA LYS A 46 22.57 15.35 5.74
C LYS A 46 22.13 16.37 6.78
N ILE A 47 21.95 15.92 8.02
CA ILE A 47 21.65 16.77 9.18
C ILE A 47 22.68 16.43 10.26
N ASN A 48 23.41 17.44 10.75
CA ASN A 48 24.51 17.25 11.70
C ASN A 48 25.54 16.20 11.23
N GLY A 49 25.84 16.16 9.92
CA GLY A 49 26.75 15.18 9.32
C GLY A 49 26.18 13.76 9.12
N ARG A 50 25.00 13.45 9.67
CA ARG A 50 24.32 12.15 9.51
C ARG A 50 23.47 12.14 8.24
N GLY A 51 23.70 11.15 7.37
CA GLY A 51 22.84 10.84 6.24
C GLY A 51 21.46 10.36 6.69
N ILE A 52 20.40 10.93 6.10
CA ILE A 52 19.01 10.63 6.44
C ILE A 52 18.36 9.84 5.29
N PRO A 53 18.07 8.54 5.50
CA PRO A 53 17.32 7.71 4.54
C PRO A 53 15.98 8.33 4.13
N ILE A 54 15.57 8.13 2.87
CA ILE A 54 14.36 8.74 2.30
C ILE A 54 13.10 8.36 3.09
N LYS A 55 13.04 7.13 3.63
CA LYS A 55 11.91 6.66 4.44
C LYS A 55 11.61 7.55 5.66
N TYR A 56 12.61 8.27 6.18
CA TYR A 56 12.47 9.16 7.33
C TYR A 56 12.23 10.63 6.98
N TRP A 57 12.25 11.02 5.71
CA TRP A 57 12.05 12.43 5.32
C TRP A 57 10.71 13.00 5.78
N SER A 58 9.68 12.15 5.88
CA SER A 58 8.38 12.53 6.44
C SER A 58 8.47 12.95 7.91
N LEU A 59 9.36 12.35 8.71
CA LEU A 59 9.58 12.72 10.11
C LEU A 59 10.35 14.02 10.27
N ILE A 60 11.13 14.42 9.26
CA ILE A 60 11.91 15.67 9.25
C ILE A 60 11.06 16.85 8.80
N TYR A 61 10.37 16.72 7.66
CA TYR A 61 9.75 17.86 6.98
C TYR A 61 8.27 18.08 7.33
N GLN A 62 7.56 17.10 7.90
CA GLN A 62 6.17 17.32 8.32
C GLN A 62 6.09 18.43 9.36
N SER A 63 5.07 19.30 9.25
CA SER A 63 4.92 20.53 10.05
C SER A 63 4.97 20.34 11.56
N LYS A 64 4.60 19.16 12.07
CA LYS A 64 4.74 18.78 13.48
C LYS A 64 6.20 18.72 13.95
N HIS A 65 7.15 18.55 13.04
CA HIS A 65 8.56 18.26 13.32
C HIS A 65 9.54 19.22 12.64
N GLY A 66 9.12 19.98 11.62
CA GLY A 66 9.99 20.89 10.86
C GLY A 66 9.47 22.32 10.79
N ASP A 67 10.39 23.28 10.75
CA ASP A 67 10.07 24.73 10.66
C ASP A 67 10.06 25.26 9.22
N LYS A 68 10.46 24.44 8.24
CA LYS A 68 10.41 24.82 6.81
C LYS A 68 8.99 24.71 6.25
N VAL A 69 8.23 25.78 6.43
CA VAL A 69 6.89 25.96 5.87
C VAL A 69 6.88 25.60 4.37
N GLY A 70 5.99 24.69 3.99
CA GLY A 70 5.79 24.30 2.59
C GLY A 70 6.78 23.26 2.03
N ALA A 71 7.86 22.89 2.74
CA ALA A 71 8.80 21.87 2.27
C ALA A 71 8.13 20.50 2.09
N TRP A 72 7.35 20.06 3.09
CA TRP A 72 6.60 18.81 2.99
C TRP A 72 5.53 18.83 1.91
N ALA A 73 4.90 19.98 1.64
CA ALA A 73 3.89 20.08 0.59
C ALA A 73 4.46 19.73 -0.80
N LYS A 74 5.74 20.08 -1.05
CA LYS A 74 6.47 19.73 -2.28
C LYS A 74 6.91 18.26 -2.30
N LEU A 75 7.33 17.73 -1.16
CA LEU A 75 7.85 16.37 -1.05
C LEU A 75 6.78 15.27 -0.96
N ARG A 76 5.60 15.56 -0.38
CA ARG A 76 4.62 14.53 0.00
C ARG A 76 4.17 13.64 -1.17
N GLY A 77 4.01 14.23 -2.36
CA GLY A 77 3.56 13.53 -3.55
C GLY A 77 4.61 12.52 -4.02
N PRO A 78 5.82 12.98 -4.40
CA PRO A 78 6.93 12.11 -4.77
C PRO A 78 7.25 11.08 -3.68
N TRP A 79 7.32 11.49 -2.41
CA TRP A 79 7.61 10.59 -1.30
C TRP A 79 6.57 9.47 -1.17
N GLY A 80 5.28 9.78 -1.35
CA GLY A 80 4.22 8.76 -1.33
C GLY A 80 4.38 7.74 -2.46
N ILE A 81 4.77 8.20 -3.65
CA ILE A 81 5.07 7.31 -4.78
C ILE A 81 6.28 6.42 -4.46
N TYR A 82 7.36 6.99 -3.93
CA TYR A 82 8.56 6.26 -3.55
C TYR A 82 8.27 5.17 -2.54
N LYS A 83 7.48 5.49 -1.50
CA LYS A 83 7.02 4.54 -0.51
C LYS A 83 6.32 3.34 -1.16
N PHE A 84 5.34 3.58 -2.03
CA PHE A 84 4.60 2.50 -2.69
C PHE A 84 5.48 1.61 -3.56
N LEU A 85 6.44 2.19 -4.29
CA LEU A 85 7.35 1.43 -5.14
C LEU A 85 8.30 0.56 -4.33
N VAL A 86 8.84 1.09 -3.22
CA VAL A 86 9.75 0.32 -2.36
C VAL A 86 8.99 -0.80 -1.65
N GLU A 87 7.80 -0.52 -1.09
CA GLU A 87 6.96 -1.55 -0.46
C GLU A 87 6.59 -2.68 -1.44
N GLU A 88 6.40 -2.36 -2.72
CA GLU A 88 6.19 -3.38 -3.75
C GLU A 88 7.46 -4.17 -4.03
N ARG A 89 8.62 -3.51 -4.17
CA ARG A 89 9.92 -4.18 -4.36
C ARG A 89 10.29 -5.08 -3.20
N GLU A 90 9.97 -4.70 -1.97
CA GLU A 90 10.24 -5.48 -0.74
C GLU A 90 9.43 -6.79 -0.67
N ARG A 91 8.39 -6.97 -1.50
CA ARG A 91 7.69 -8.25 -1.64
C ARG A 91 8.50 -9.31 -2.37
N TYR A 92 9.56 -8.90 -3.05
CA TYR A 92 10.47 -9.76 -3.78
C TYR A 92 11.75 -9.95 -2.96
N SER A 93 12.29 -11.16 -2.98
CA SER A 93 13.51 -11.51 -2.23
C SER A 93 14.72 -10.70 -2.68
N THR A 94 14.79 -10.41 -3.99
CA THR A 94 15.89 -9.65 -4.60
C THR A 94 15.37 -8.63 -5.60
N GLU A 95 16.21 -7.65 -5.91
CA GLU A 95 15.90 -6.69 -6.98
C GLU A 95 15.84 -7.38 -8.36
N ALA A 96 16.66 -8.40 -8.61
CA ALA A 96 16.58 -9.18 -9.85
C ALA A 96 15.21 -9.88 -10.02
N THR A 97 14.67 -10.47 -8.95
CA THR A 97 13.33 -11.07 -8.98
C THR A 97 12.21 -10.04 -9.16
N PHE A 98 12.39 -8.82 -8.64
CA PHE A 98 11.47 -7.71 -8.89
C PHE A 98 11.49 -7.33 -10.37
N TRP A 99 12.68 -7.12 -10.95
CA TRP A 99 12.80 -6.73 -12.35
C TRP A 99 12.35 -7.83 -13.30
N ALA A 100 12.55 -9.10 -12.98
CA ALA A 100 11.99 -10.21 -13.75
C ALA A 100 10.45 -10.13 -13.83
N ALA A 101 9.79 -9.72 -12.74
CA ALA A 101 8.34 -9.52 -12.73
C ALA A 101 7.89 -8.22 -13.41
N TYR A 102 8.72 -7.17 -13.37
CA TYR A 102 8.45 -5.83 -13.89
C TYR A 102 9.32 -5.46 -15.09
N SER A 103 9.49 -6.39 -16.02
CA SER A 103 10.09 -6.16 -17.33
C SER A 103 9.15 -6.61 -18.44
N ILE A 104 9.25 -5.95 -19.60
CA ILE A 104 8.58 -6.32 -20.84
C ILE A 104 9.67 -6.49 -21.89
N ASP A 105 9.75 -7.67 -22.51
CA ASP A 105 10.77 -8.01 -23.52
C ASP A 105 12.22 -7.74 -23.05
N GLY A 106 12.49 -8.03 -21.78
CA GLY A 106 13.81 -7.82 -21.17
C GLY A 106 14.12 -6.37 -20.78
N VAL A 107 13.21 -5.42 -21.03
CA VAL A 107 13.36 -4.02 -20.66
C VAL A 107 12.56 -3.72 -19.39
N HIS A 108 13.22 -3.10 -18.41
CA HIS A 108 12.58 -2.69 -17.16
C HIS A 108 11.42 -1.72 -17.41
N MET A 109 10.28 -1.96 -16.76
CA MET A 109 9.15 -1.05 -16.80
C MET A 109 9.51 0.29 -16.14
N THR A 110 9.02 1.39 -16.72
CA THR A 110 9.12 2.73 -16.13
C THR A 110 8.32 2.83 -14.84
N GLN A 111 8.63 3.84 -14.01
CA GLN A 111 7.89 4.13 -12.79
C GLN A 111 6.37 4.20 -13.02
N THR A 112 5.93 4.92 -14.05
CA THR A 112 4.51 5.09 -14.38
C THR A 112 3.85 3.77 -14.77
N GLN A 113 4.54 2.92 -15.54
CA GLN A 113 4.03 1.61 -15.93
C GLN A 113 3.87 0.67 -14.72
N ILE A 114 4.84 0.67 -13.81
CA ILE A 114 4.77 -0.11 -12.56
C ILE A 114 3.57 0.35 -11.73
N LEU A 115 3.44 1.67 -11.51
CA LEU A 115 2.31 2.24 -10.75
C LEU A 115 0.95 1.92 -11.39
N ALA A 116 0.85 1.99 -12.71
CA ALA A 116 -0.37 1.64 -13.44
C ALA A 116 -0.72 0.16 -13.28
N ARG A 117 0.28 -0.74 -13.38
CA ARG A 117 0.10 -2.17 -13.15
C ARG A 117 -0.36 -2.47 -11.73
N MET A 118 0.28 -1.86 -10.72
CA MET A 118 -0.13 -1.99 -9.31
C MET A 118 -1.56 -1.46 -9.10
N ALA A 119 -1.92 -0.32 -9.70
CA ALA A 119 -3.26 0.23 -9.62
C ALA A 119 -4.29 -0.73 -10.24
N LYS A 120 -4.01 -1.29 -11.42
CA LYS A 120 -4.86 -2.30 -12.06
C LYS A 120 -5.04 -3.52 -11.16
N ALA A 121 -3.96 -4.06 -10.61
CA ALA A 121 -4.01 -5.20 -9.69
C ALA A 121 -4.89 -4.92 -8.47
N ARG A 122 -4.76 -3.73 -7.84
CA ARG A 122 -5.62 -3.33 -6.71
C ARG A 122 -7.09 -3.22 -7.11
N SER A 123 -7.39 -2.66 -8.28
CA SER A 123 -8.76 -2.55 -8.78
C SER A 123 -9.36 -3.93 -9.07
N SER A 124 -8.60 -4.84 -9.69
CA SER A 124 -9.03 -6.22 -9.94
C SER A 124 -9.28 -6.98 -8.64
N GLN A 125 -8.37 -6.87 -7.66
CA GLN A 125 -8.59 -7.49 -6.34
C GLN A 125 -9.81 -6.90 -5.64
N ALA A 126 -10.01 -5.58 -5.71
CA ALA A 126 -11.17 -4.95 -5.11
C ALA A 126 -12.48 -5.41 -5.76
N ALA A 127 -12.48 -5.61 -7.08
CA ALA A 127 -13.63 -6.17 -7.78
C ALA A 127 -13.92 -7.62 -7.36
N GLN A 128 -12.87 -8.45 -7.24
CA GLN A 128 -13.02 -9.83 -6.76
C GLN A 128 -13.55 -9.85 -5.32
N ASP A 129 -12.98 -9.05 -4.42
CA ASP A 129 -13.43 -8.97 -3.03
C ASP A 129 -14.90 -8.54 -2.91
N VAL A 130 -15.38 -7.66 -3.82
CA VAL A 130 -16.80 -7.29 -3.88
C VAL A 130 -17.65 -8.48 -4.32
N GLN A 131 -17.23 -9.21 -5.35
CA GLN A 131 -17.94 -10.41 -5.82
C GLN A 131 -18.01 -11.48 -4.73
N ASP A 132 -16.89 -11.73 -4.05
CA ASP A 132 -16.79 -12.68 -2.95
C ASP A 132 -17.72 -12.30 -1.79
N ALA A 133 -17.69 -11.02 -1.37
CA ALA A 133 -18.56 -10.53 -0.31
C ALA A 133 -20.05 -10.63 -0.70
N MET A 134 -20.40 -10.21 -1.91
CA MET A 134 -21.76 -10.34 -2.44
C MET A 134 -22.19 -11.80 -2.44
N HIS A 135 -21.35 -12.70 -2.97
CA HIS A 135 -21.66 -14.12 -3.03
C HIS A 135 -21.87 -14.73 -1.63
N PHE A 136 -20.98 -14.41 -0.67
CA PHE A 136 -21.12 -14.89 0.71
C PHE A 136 -22.42 -14.44 1.38
N PHE A 137 -22.86 -13.21 1.11
CA PHE A 137 -24.09 -12.63 1.68
C PHE A 137 -25.29 -12.70 0.72
N ASN A 138 -25.36 -13.71 -0.14
CA ASN A 138 -26.52 -13.96 -1.03
C ASN A 138 -26.89 -12.76 -1.92
N ASN A 139 -25.89 -12.07 -2.46
CA ASN A 139 -25.98 -10.83 -3.22
C ASN A 139 -26.56 -9.63 -2.47
N ASP A 140 -26.51 -9.62 -1.14
CA ASP A 140 -26.98 -8.51 -0.31
C ASP A 140 -25.98 -8.12 0.78
N LEU A 141 -25.23 -7.03 0.59
CA LEU A 141 -24.30 -6.53 1.61
C LEU A 141 -25.01 -5.89 2.83
N ALA A 142 -26.33 -5.69 2.78
CA ALA A 142 -27.15 -5.27 3.91
C ALA A 142 -27.75 -6.46 4.68
N HIS A 143 -27.41 -7.70 4.29
CA HIS A 143 -27.91 -8.91 4.94
C HIS A 143 -27.66 -8.86 6.46
N PRO A 144 -28.61 -9.33 7.32
CA PRO A 144 -28.45 -9.28 8.77
C PRO A 144 -27.15 -9.92 9.28
N ASP A 145 -26.72 -11.04 8.70
CA ASP A 145 -25.44 -11.70 9.02
C ASP A 145 -24.20 -10.84 8.75
N ALA A 146 -24.32 -9.79 7.92
CA ALA A 146 -23.24 -8.84 7.69
C ALA A 146 -23.13 -7.81 8.83
N ASP A 147 -24.05 -7.78 9.79
CA ASP A 147 -24.03 -6.95 11.01
C ASP A 147 -23.62 -5.48 10.73
N SER A 148 -24.23 -4.89 9.70
CA SER A 148 -23.93 -3.52 9.25
C SER A 148 -22.46 -3.24 8.86
N TYR A 149 -21.61 -4.26 8.68
CA TYR A 149 -20.17 -4.12 8.45
C TYR A 149 -19.83 -3.39 7.14
N PHE A 150 -20.73 -3.48 6.16
CA PHE A 150 -20.64 -2.77 4.88
C PHE A 150 -21.42 -1.44 4.85
N THR A 151 -21.73 -0.88 6.01
CA THR A 151 -22.41 0.42 6.11
C THR A 151 -21.53 1.47 6.82
N TYR A 152 -21.92 2.73 6.71
CA TYR A 152 -21.33 3.83 7.46
C TYR A 152 -22.41 4.85 7.84
N LYS A 153 -22.16 5.61 8.91
CA LYS A 153 -23.06 6.71 9.31
C LYS A 153 -22.73 7.98 8.55
N LYS A 154 -23.75 8.60 7.93
CA LYS A 154 -23.67 9.90 7.27
C LYS A 154 -24.87 10.74 7.65
N LEU A 155 -24.63 11.89 8.28
CA LEU A 155 -25.69 12.80 8.74
C LEU A 155 -26.78 12.10 9.58
N GLY A 156 -26.39 11.17 10.45
CA GLY A 156 -27.33 10.40 11.27
C GLY A 156 -27.97 9.19 10.59
N HIS A 157 -27.84 9.05 9.27
CA HIS A 157 -28.37 7.91 8.51
C HIS A 157 -27.33 6.81 8.32
N ILE A 158 -27.77 5.55 8.32
CA ILE A 158 -26.96 4.40 7.94
C ILE A 158 -27.00 4.30 6.41
N VAL A 159 -25.82 4.30 5.77
CA VAL A 159 -25.66 4.27 4.32
C VAL A 159 -24.80 3.07 3.94
N LEU A 160 -25.23 2.30 2.94
CA LEU A 160 -24.47 1.18 2.40
C LEU A 160 -23.24 1.67 1.62
N LEU A 161 -22.14 0.94 1.72
CA LEU A 161 -20.95 1.18 0.91
C LEU A 161 -21.20 0.75 -0.54
N THR A 162 -20.78 1.60 -1.48
CA THR A 162 -20.93 1.34 -2.92
C THR A 162 -19.60 1.34 -3.66
N LYS A 163 -18.53 1.87 -3.05
CA LYS A 163 -17.22 1.94 -3.67
C LYS A 163 -16.49 0.59 -3.52
N PRO A 164 -16.02 -0.03 -4.62
CA PRO A 164 -15.34 -1.33 -4.55
C PRO A 164 -14.15 -1.36 -3.59
N ALA A 165 -13.34 -0.29 -3.56
CA ALA A 165 -12.19 -0.20 -2.65
C ALA A 165 -12.60 -0.22 -1.16
N ASP A 166 -13.71 0.44 -0.81
CA ASP A 166 -14.20 0.48 0.58
C ASP A 166 -14.82 -0.87 0.98
N ILE A 167 -15.61 -1.47 0.07
CA ILE A 167 -16.19 -2.80 0.28
C ILE A 167 -15.09 -3.85 0.42
N SER A 168 -14.11 -3.86 -0.49
CA SER A 168 -12.92 -4.74 -0.43
C SER A 168 -12.18 -4.64 0.90
N LYS A 169 -11.95 -3.41 1.37
CA LYS A 169 -11.31 -3.17 2.67
C LYS A 169 -12.15 -3.74 3.82
N ARG A 170 -13.47 -3.54 3.81
CA ARG A 170 -14.38 -4.11 4.82
C ARG A 170 -14.42 -5.62 4.75
N TRP A 171 -14.49 -6.21 3.57
CA TRP A 171 -14.52 -7.67 3.40
C TRP A 171 -13.26 -8.33 3.99
N ARG A 172 -12.08 -7.85 3.60
CA ARG A 172 -10.82 -8.38 4.14
C ARG A 172 -10.69 -8.17 5.64
N ALA A 173 -11.14 -7.03 6.17
CA ALA A 173 -11.18 -6.79 7.61
C ALA A 173 -12.15 -7.73 8.33
N LEU A 174 -13.31 -8.02 7.73
CA LEU A 174 -14.28 -8.95 8.29
C LEU A 174 -13.70 -10.36 8.39
N LEU A 175 -13.08 -10.85 7.32
CA LEU A 175 -12.39 -12.15 7.31
C LEU A 175 -11.26 -12.22 8.34
N THR A 176 -10.52 -11.12 8.53
CA THR A 176 -9.43 -11.06 9.52
C THR A 176 -9.96 -11.10 10.95
N ASN A 177 -11.06 -10.39 11.22
CA ASN A 177 -11.57 -10.19 12.58
C ASN A 177 -12.65 -11.18 13.00
N ASN A 178 -13.23 -11.93 12.06
CA ASN A 178 -14.27 -12.91 12.32
C ASN A 178 -13.86 -14.29 11.77
N PRO A 179 -13.22 -15.14 12.58
CA PRO A 179 -12.71 -16.43 12.13
C PRO A 179 -13.82 -17.40 11.70
N VAL A 180 -15.04 -17.24 12.24
CA VAL A 180 -16.20 -18.06 11.84
C VAL A 180 -16.61 -17.74 10.40
N ILE A 181 -16.71 -16.45 10.06
CA ILE A 181 -17.00 -16.03 8.68
C ILE A 181 -15.85 -16.45 7.75
N ALA A 182 -14.60 -16.30 8.18
CA ALA A 182 -13.45 -16.72 7.39
C ALA A 182 -13.45 -18.22 7.08
N LEU A 183 -13.75 -19.07 8.06
CA LEU A 183 -13.86 -20.51 7.88
C LEU A 183 -15.01 -20.89 6.94
N ARG A 184 -16.19 -20.29 7.14
CA ARG A 184 -17.34 -20.49 6.24
C ARG A 184 -17.00 -20.11 4.80
N TRP A 185 -16.29 -19.00 4.61
CA TRP A 185 -15.87 -18.56 3.30
C TRP A 185 -14.88 -19.52 2.64
N ALA A 186 -13.90 -20.01 3.40
CA ALA A 186 -12.97 -21.02 2.90
C ALA A 186 -13.68 -22.29 2.43
N LEU A 187 -14.66 -22.78 3.21
CA LEU A 187 -15.45 -23.96 2.83
C LEU A 187 -16.24 -23.76 1.53
N ILE A 188 -16.83 -22.59 1.32
CA ILE A 188 -17.53 -22.26 0.06
C ILE A 188 -16.54 -22.34 -1.11
N ARG A 189 -15.39 -21.67 -0.99
CA ARG A 189 -14.36 -21.67 -2.04
C ARG A 189 -13.81 -23.05 -2.35
N ASP A 190 -13.57 -23.88 -1.33
CA ASP A 190 -13.03 -25.22 -1.50
C ASP A 190 -14.03 -26.14 -2.20
N ALA A 191 -15.32 -26.04 -1.85
CA ALA A 191 -16.39 -26.78 -2.50
C ALA A 191 -16.53 -26.41 -3.99
N GLU A 192 -16.47 -25.12 -4.32
CA GLU A 192 -16.53 -24.63 -5.71
C GLU A 192 -15.30 -25.05 -6.53
N CYS A 193 -14.11 -25.00 -5.92
CA CYS A 193 -12.88 -25.45 -6.56
C CYS A 193 -12.95 -26.94 -6.93
N ALA A 194 -13.46 -27.79 -6.01
CA ALA A 194 -13.64 -29.21 -6.25
C ALA A 194 -14.65 -29.50 -7.37
N GLN A 195 -15.76 -28.76 -7.42
CA GLN A 195 -16.79 -28.91 -8.46
C GLN A 195 -16.26 -28.50 -9.85
N ASN A 196 -15.54 -27.38 -9.95
CA ASN A 196 -14.95 -26.93 -11.21
C ASN A 196 -13.89 -27.89 -11.74
N THR A 197 -13.10 -28.49 -10.85
CA THR A 197 -12.09 -29.50 -11.22
C THR A 197 -12.75 -30.78 -11.75
N ALA A 198 -13.83 -31.24 -11.11
CA ALA A 198 -14.58 -32.41 -11.58
C ALA A 198 -15.23 -32.17 -12.95
N ALA A 199 -15.80 -30.99 -13.19
CA ALA A 199 -16.40 -30.63 -14.46
C ALA A 199 -15.41 -30.60 -15.63
N LEU A 200 -14.17 -30.11 -15.40
CA LEU A 200 -13.12 -30.09 -16.42
C LEU A 200 -12.59 -31.49 -16.77
N VAL A 201 -12.60 -32.42 -15.82
CA VAL A 201 -12.24 -33.83 -16.08
C VAL A 201 -13.33 -34.52 -16.91
N SER A 202 -14.61 -34.23 -16.66
CA SER A 202 -15.73 -34.80 -17.42
C SER A 202 -15.87 -34.28 -18.85
N ILE A 203 -15.31 -33.10 -19.16
CA ILE A 203 -15.33 -32.54 -20.53
C ILE A 203 -14.19 -33.09 -21.39
N ASN A 204 -13.10 -33.59 -20.78
CA ASN A 204 -11.91 -34.08 -21.47
C ASN A 204 -11.81 -35.62 -21.52
N ALA A 205 -12.86 -36.34 -21.11
CA ALA A 205 -12.98 -37.80 -21.17
C ALA A 205 -13.96 -38.21 -22.27
#